data_AF-A0A835QBL8-F1
#
_entry.id   AF-A0A835QBL8-F1
#
_cell.length_a   1.000
_cell.length_b   1.000
_cell.length_c   1.000
_cell.angle_alpha   90.00
_cell.angle_beta   90.00
_cell.angle_gamma   90.00
#
_symmetry.space_group_name_H-M   'P 1'
#
loop_
_entity.id
_entity.type
_entity.pdbx_description
1 polymer ?
#
loop_
_entity_poly.entity_id
_entity_poly.type
_entity_poly.pdbx_seq_one_letter_code
_entity_poly.pdbx_strand_id
1 'polypeptide(L)'
;MYSRTQASPGSRRGRSEEASFGTASSVQRCAGITRGCWDADLLAAFDDAIADGVDIISISIGSSFPSDYFSDPIAIGSFHAVKNGILVSSSAGNSGPDDSTVANFAPWLLTVAASTIDRKFVAQVKLGNGQSYQGMAINLDGNNNVQYPLVYGGNVPNETAGFDGSISRFCSDGTLDGELSKGKVIICDSLSDGSGPQHAGAVGAVMETSDANDFAFGFKLPASVLGTDDSAEVLEYANKTSQPTASVSKSEAVLDGAAPYVVSFSSRGPNPITPDVLKPDLAAPGVDILAAWSPISTEFSGSLNIISGTSMACPHASGSAAYVKSFNPTWSPAAIKSALITTGNIKFTLSRRFLFK
;
A
#
# COMPACT_ATOMS: atom_id res chain seq x y z
N MET A 1 1.02 21.05 13.88
CA MET A 1 0.08 22.16 13.61
C MET A 1 -1.33 21.64 13.84
N TYR A 2 -2.05 22.11 14.86
CA TYR A 2 -3.45 21.75 15.09
C TYR A 2 -4.33 22.43 14.02
N SER A 3 -5.21 21.67 13.38
CA SER A 3 -6.33 22.20 12.59
C SER A 3 -7.61 21.48 13.01
N ARG A 4 -8.51 22.23 13.65
CA ARG A 4 -9.93 21.84 13.82
C ARG A 4 -10.56 21.86 12.43
N THR A 5 -11.04 20.72 11.95
CA THR A 5 -11.92 20.66 10.77
C THR A 5 -13.34 20.34 11.20
N GLN A 6 -14.26 21.27 10.89
CA GLN A 6 -15.71 21.04 10.96
C GLN A 6 -16.09 19.90 10.01
N ALA A 7 -16.95 18.99 10.48
CA ALA A 7 -17.40 17.83 9.74
C ALA A 7 -18.31 18.22 8.55
N SER A 8 -17.90 17.81 7.35
CA SER A 8 -18.75 17.66 6.15
C SER A 8 -19.02 16.17 5.90
N PRO A 9 -19.96 15.78 5.01
CA PRO A 9 -20.40 14.39 4.87
C PRO A 9 -19.22 13.47 4.52
N GLY A 10 -18.97 12.47 5.38
CA GLY A 10 -17.75 11.67 5.39
C GLY A 10 -16.80 12.09 6.51
N SER A 11 -17.16 11.80 7.77
CA SER A 11 -16.30 12.09 8.92
C SER A 11 -15.05 11.22 8.87
N ARG A 12 -13.86 11.84 8.99
CA ARG A 12 -12.54 11.19 8.90
C ARG A 12 -11.85 11.30 10.25
N ARG A 13 -11.52 10.18 10.89
CA ARG A 13 -11.01 10.16 12.27
C ARG A 13 -10.04 9.00 12.50
N GLY A 14 -9.00 9.22 13.31
CA GLY A 14 -8.15 8.14 13.83
C GLY A 14 -8.89 7.31 14.89
N ARG A 15 -8.41 6.10 15.19
CA ARG A 15 -9.10 5.17 16.10
C ARG A 15 -9.12 5.61 17.58
N SER A 16 -8.30 6.60 17.96
CA SER A 16 -8.17 7.15 19.31
C SER A 16 -8.13 8.69 19.28
N GLU A 17 -9.31 9.32 19.22
CA GLU A 17 -9.48 10.79 19.02
C GLU A 17 -8.98 11.66 20.18
N GLU A 18 -9.01 11.14 21.41
CA GLU A 18 -8.64 11.88 22.63
C GLU A 18 -7.22 11.57 23.12
N ALA A 19 -6.50 10.70 22.42
CA ALA A 19 -5.09 10.52 22.70
C ALA A 19 -4.37 11.84 22.40
N SER A 20 -3.74 12.44 23.41
CA SER A 20 -2.73 13.45 23.18
C SER A 20 -1.67 12.80 22.31
N PHE A 21 -1.63 13.18 21.03
CA PHE A 21 -0.39 13.12 20.26
C PHE A 21 0.53 14.09 20.95
N GLY A 22 1.22 13.61 22.00
CA GLY A 22 2.17 14.42 22.74
C GLY A 22 3.01 15.14 21.71
N THR A 23 3.23 16.43 21.89
CA THR A 23 4.14 17.24 21.08
C THR A 23 5.62 16.84 21.30
N ALA A 24 5.84 15.59 21.69
CA ALA A 24 6.98 14.72 21.41
C ALA A 24 6.60 13.67 20.35
N SER A 25 5.72 14.03 19.40
CA SER A 25 5.78 13.46 18.07
C SER A 25 7.09 14.00 17.51
N SER A 26 8.17 13.34 17.88
CA SER A 26 9.18 13.12 16.90
C SER A 26 8.48 12.37 15.77
N VAL A 27 7.94 13.15 14.83
CA VAL A 27 8.23 12.85 13.44
C VAL A 27 9.75 12.91 13.35
N GLN A 28 10.43 11.92 13.93
CA GLN A 28 11.85 11.75 13.83
C GLN A 28 11.98 11.30 12.39
N ARG A 29 12.24 12.28 11.52
CA ARG A 29 12.52 12.04 10.11
C ARG A 29 13.80 11.23 10.07
N CYS A 30 13.67 9.92 10.18
CA CYS A 30 14.75 9.02 9.85
C CYS A 30 14.99 9.06 8.33
N ALA A 31 14.06 9.61 7.53
CA ALA A 31 14.16 9.70 6.07
C ALA A 31 14.38 11.13 5.55
N GLY A 32 15.57 11.38 5.03
CA GLY A 32 15.69 12.17 3.81
C GLY A 32 15.17 11.33 2.63
N ILE A 33 14.45 11.94 1.69
CA ILE A 33 13.72 11.29 0.58
C ILE A 33 14.60 10.33 -0.27
N THR A 34 15.93 10.39 -0.14
CA THR A 34 16.89 9.61 -0.92
C THR A 34 17.77 8.64 -0.12
N ARG A 35 17.66 8.54 1.22
CA ARG A 35 18.70 7.88 2.05
C ARG A 35 18.24 6.82 3.06
N GLY A 36 16.97 6.42 3.04
CA GLY A 36 16.44 5.42 3.99
C GLY A 36 16.48 5.89 5.44
N CYS A 37 16.20 5.00 6.38
CA CYS A 37 16.29 5.25 7.83
C CYS A 37 17.57 4.62 8.38
N TRP A 38 18.48 5.42 8.93
CA TRP A 38 19.75 4.90 9.45
C TRP A 38 19.55 4.29 10.84
N ASP A 39 20.27 3.20 11.13
CA ASP A 39 20.16 2.47 12.40
C ASP A 39 20.38 3.36 13.62
N ALA A 40 21.34 4.29 13.54
CA ALA A 40 21.64 5.24 14.61
C ALA A 40 20.49 6.23 14.87
N ASP A 41 19.85 6.75 13.82
CA ASP A 41 18.71 7.66 13.94
C ASP A 41 17.49 6.94 14.53
N LEU A 42 17.31 5.67 14.16
CA LEU A 42 16.22 4.85 14.67
C LEU A 42 16.39 4.54 16.15
N LEU A 43 17.60 4.16 16.58
CA LEU A 43 17.91 3.93 17.99
C LEU A 43 17.78 5.20 18.82
N ALA A 44 18.25 6.34 18.30
CA ALA A 44 18.07 7.64 18.95
C ALA A 44 16.58 7.98 19.12
N ALA A 45 15.76 7.72 18.10
CA ALA A 45 14.31 7.93 18.20
C ALA A 45 13.63 7.05 19.25
N PHE A 46 14.08 5.81 19.44
CA PHE A 46 13.61 4.97 20.54
C PHE A 46 14.03 5.54 21.90
N ASP A 47 15.29 5.98 22.06
CA ASP A 47 15.79 6.54 23.31
C ASP A 47 14.99 7.80 23.72
N ASP A 48 14.81 8.73 22.77
CA ASP A 48 14.02 9.95 22.97
C ASP A 48 12.56 9.62 23.31
N ALA A 49 11.91 8.73 22.56
CA ALA A 49 10.51 8.36 22.81
C ALA A 49 10.30 7.71 24.19
N ILE A 50 11.26 6.89 24.64
CA ILE A 50 11.22 6.29 25.98
C ILE A 50 11.40 7.36 27.05
N ALA A 51 12.37 8.27 26.87
CA ALA A 51 12.65 9.37 27.80
C ALA A 51 11.47 10.35 27.91
N ASP A 52 10.78 10.60 26.81
CA ASP A 52 9.57 11.42 26.74
C ASP A 52 8.34 10.74 27.38
N GLY A 53 8.45 9.45 27.73
CA GLY A 53 7.41 8.72 28.45
C GLY A 53 6.19 8.39 27.60
N VAL A 54 6.37 8.11 26.30
CA VAL A 54 5.26 7.77 25.40
C VAL A 54 4.55 6.48 25.85
N ASP A 55 3.25 6.39 25.59
CA ASP A 55 2.47 5.21 25.99
C ASP A 55 2.61 4.00 25.05
N ILE A 56 2.73 4.26 23.75
CA ILE A 56 2.78 3.29 22.65
C ILE A 56 3.69 3.86 21.56
N ILE A 57 4.50 3.02 20.92
CA ILE A 57 5.27 3.37 19.72
C ILE A 57 4.67 2.67 18.51
N SER A 58 4.54 3.39 17.40
CA SER A 58 4.06 2.87 16.11
C SER A 58 5.16 3.00 15.06
N ILE A 59 5.71 1.88 14.60
CA ILE A 59 6.82 1.85 13.64
C ILE A 59 6.42 1.14 12.34
N SER A 60 6.25 1.92 11.28
CA SER A 60 5.85 1.44 9.95
C SER A 60 7.05 1.24 9.02
N ILE A 61 8.17 0.73 9.56
CA ILE A 61 9.46 0.52 8.88
C ILE A 61 9.97 -0.89 9.25
N GLY A 62 10.79 -1.49 8.39
CA GLY A 62 11.46 -2.76 8.63
C GLY A 62 12.58 -3.00 7.62
N SER A 63 13.51 -3.89 7.95
CA SER A 63 14.55 -4.34 7.02
C SER A 63 14.00 -5.36 6.02
N SER A 64 14.50 -5.35 4.79
CA SER A 64 14.19 -6.39 3.79
C SER A 64 14.92 -7.71 4.04
N PHE A 65 15.96 -7.69 4.88
CA PHE A 65 16.76 -8.87 5.23
C PHE A 65 16.65 -9.16 6.72
N PRO A 66 16.40 -10.43 7.10
CA PRO A 66 16.33 -10.80 8.51
C PRO A 66 17.73 -10.76 9.14
N SER A 67 17.80 -10.14 10.31
CA SER A 67 18.98 -10.10 11.17
C SER A 67 18.67 -10.71 12.53
N ASP A 68 19.69 -11.18 13.24
CA ASP A 68 19.54 -11.57 14.65
C ASP A 68 19.06 -10.38 15.50
N TYR A 69 18.32 -10.65 16.58
CA TYR A 69 17.72 -9.62 17.43
C TYR A 69 18.73 -8.62 18.00
N PHE A 70 19.97 -9.02 18.27
CA PHE A 70 21.01 -8.15 18.80
C PHE A 70 21.74 -7.32 17.73
N SER A 71 21.40 -7.54 16.46
CA SER A 71 21.94 -6.80 15.30
C SER A 71 20.85 -6.03 14.53
N ASP A 72 19.60 -6.06 15.02
CA ASP A 72 18.48 -5.34 14.45
C ASP A 72 18.14 -4.11 15.32
N PRO A 73 18.26 -2.87 14.80
CA PRO A 73 18.01 -1.66 15.58
C PRO A 73 16.54 -1.54 16.05
N ILE A 74 15.57 -2.06 15.29
CA ILE A 74 14.16 -2.11 15.69
C ILE A 74 14.00 -3.08 16.84
N ALA A 75 14.60 -4.27 16.75
CA ALA A 75 14.54 -5.27 17.82
C ALA A 75 15.17 -4.73 19.12
N ILE A 76 16.36 -4.12 19.04
CA ILE A 76 17.06 -3.52 20.19
C ILE A 76 16.22 -2.39 20.79
N GLY A 77 15.87 -1.37 20.00
CA GLY A 77 15.12 -0.21 20.50
C GLY A 77 13.76 -0.60 21.10
N SER A 78 13.04 -1.52 20.44
CA SER A 78 11.77 -2.01 20.94
C SER A 78 11.87 -2.86 22.19
N PHE A 79 12.98 -3.60 22.38
CA PHE A 79 13.22 -4.33 23.62
C PHE A 79 13.33 -3.37 24.82
N HIS A 80 14.09 -2.28 24.65
CA HIS A 80 14.22 -1.24 25.66
C HIS A 80 12.89 -0.52 25.93
N ALA A 81 12.08 -0.26 24.90
CA ALA A 81 10.74 0.32 25.07
C ALA A 81 9.81 -0.61 25.86
N VAL A 82 9.74 -1.89 25.50
CA VAL A 82 8.90 -2.88 26.18
C VAL A 82 9.33 -3.08 27.64
N LYS A 83 10.63 -3.05 27.92
CA LYS A 83 11.17 -3.08 29.30
C LYS A 83 10.68 -1.90 30.14
N ASN A 84 10.41 -0.75 29.52
CA ASN A 84 9.86 0.45 30.17
C ASN A 84 8.31 0.51 30.12
N GLY A 85 7.63 -0.59 29.78
CA GLY A 85 6.15 -0.63 29.78
C GLY A 85 5.49 -0.01 28.55
N ILE A 86 6.26 0.19 27.48
CA ILE A 86 5.81 0.80 26.23
C ILE A 86 5.64 -0.30 25.18
N LEU A 87 4.41 -0.50 24.68
CA LEU A 87 4.18 -1.44 23.58
C LEU A 87 4.67 -0.83 22.27
N VAL A 88 5.32 -1.65 21.46
CA VAL A 88 5.75 -1.28 20.10
C VAL A 88 4.97 -2.10 19.08
N SER A 89 4.17 -1.39 18.27
CA SER A 89 3.46 -1.93 17.12
C SER A 89 4.29 -1.72 15.87
N SER A 90 4.50 -2.77 15.07
CA SER A 90 5.33 -2.73 13.87
C SER A 90 4.65 -3.35 12.65
N SER A 91 4.93 -2.81 11.46
CA SER A 91 4.46 -3.38 10.20
C SER A 91 5.14 -4.70 9.87
N ALA A 92 4.40 -5.70 9.36
CA ALA A 92 4.98 -6.99 8.99
C ALA A 92 5.94 -6.95 7.79
N GLY A 93 5.79 -5.97 6.88
CA GLY A 93 6.51 -5.89 5.61
C GLY A 93 5.57 -6.09 4.41
N ASN A 94 6.05 -5.68 3.23
CA ASN A 94 5.28 -5.70 1.98
C ASN A 94 5.93 -6.61 0.91
N SER A 95 6.60 -7.69 1.34
CA SER A 95 7.36 -8.60 0.47
C SER A 95 6.72 -9.98 0.34
N GLY A 96 5.44 -10.12 0.71
CA GLY A 96 4.66 -11.33 0.43
C GLY A 96 4.39 -11.51 -1.08
N PRO A 97 3.71 -12.59 -1.48
CA PRO A 97 2.97 -13.53 -0.64
C PRO A 97 3.78 -14.73 -0.14
N ASP A 98 5.04 -14.85 -0.56
CA ASP A 98 5.89 -16.00 -0.24
C ASP A 98 6.18 -16.11 1.27
N ASP A 99 6.45 -17.35 1.71
CA ASP A 99 6.82 -17.67 3.08
C ASP A 99 8.13 -16.99 3.49
N SER A 100 8.29 -16.74 4.80
CA SER A 100 9.50 -16.18 5.43
C SER A 100 9.88 -14.76 4.95
N THR A 101 8.88 -13.94 4.62
CA THR A 101 9.06 -12.57 4.13
C THR A 101 8.81 -11.49 5.20
N VAL A 102 8.47 -11.88 6.43
CA VAL A 102 8.24 -10.97 7.57
C VAL A 102 9.51 -10.21 7.96
N ALA A 103 9.41 -8.89 8.03
CA ALA A 103 10.54 -7.99 8.33
C ALA A 103 10.73 -7.75 9.83
N ASN A 104 9.64 -7.69 10.59
CA ASN A 104 9.66 -7.40 12.03
C ASN A 104 9.17 -8.62 12.81
N PHE A 105 10.08 -9.40 13.38
CA PHE A 105 9.76 -10.72 13.94
C PHE A 105 10.23 -10.93 15.39
N ALA A 106 10.72 -9.89 16.07
CA ALA A 106 11.05 -9.99 17.49
C ALA A 106 9.80 -10.36 18.34
N PRO A 107 9.90 -11.29 19.32
CA PRO A 107 8.74 -11.78 20.06
C PRO A 107 7.97 -10.70 20.85
N TRP A 108 8.68 -9.67 21.32
CA TRP A 108 8.13 -8.56 22.10
C TRP A 108 7.42 -7.48 21.25
N LEU A 109 7.60 -7.48 19.92
CA LEU A 109 6.87 -6.60 19.01
C LEU A 109 5.44 -7.10 18.80
N LEU A 110 4.49 -6.18 18.62
CA LEU A 110 3.20 -6.46 17.99
C LEU A 110 3.35 -6.28 16.47
N THR A 111 3.54 -7.36 15.73
CA THR A 111 3.75 -7.36 14.28
C THR A 111 2.42 -7.46 13.53
N VAL A 112 2.16 -6.51 12.64
CA VAL A 112 0.85 -6.28 12.03
C VAL A 112 0.86 -6.52 10.53
N ALA A 113 0.09 -7.51 10.07
CA ALA A 113 -0.21 -7.75 8.65
C ALA A 113 -1.28 -6.78 8.11
N ALA A 114 -1.34 -6.64 6.79
CA ALA A 114 -2.32 -5.81 6.10
C ALA A 114 -3.48 -6.66 5.58
N SER A 115 -4.70 -6.28 5.93
CA SER A 115 -5.91 -6.84 5.34
C SER A 115 -6.66 -5.80 4.51
N THR A 116 -7.47 -6.29 3.58
CA THR A 116 -8.47 -5.49 2.88
C THR A 116 -9.59 -5.04 3.81
N ILE A 117 -10.34 -4.04 3.33
CA ILE A 117 -11.63 -3.62 3.88
C ILE A 117 -12.71 -3.88 2.83
N ASP A 118 -13.98 -3.74 3.21
CA ASP A 118 -15.13 -3.95 2.33
C ASP A 118 -15.25 -2.92 1.20
N ARG A 119 -14.50 -1.81 1.26
CA ARG A 119 -14.36 -0.87 0.16
C ARG A 119 -13.19 -1.24 -0.76
N LYS A 120 -13.46 -1.35 -2.05
CA LYS A 120 -12.48 -1.58 -3.12
C LYS A 120 -12.56 -0.48 -4.17
N PHE A 121 -11.44 0.08 -4.61
CA PHE A 121 -11.41 1.05 -5.72
C PHE A 121 -11.19 0.35 -7.06
N VAL A 122 -12.03 0.67 -8.04
CA VAL A 122 -11.94 0.12 -9.39
C VAL A 122 -11.92 1.23 -10.42
N ALA A 123 -11.16 1.03 -11.50
CA ALA A 123 -11.10 1.90 -12.66
C ALA A 123 -11.36 1.08 -13.92
N GLN A 124 -12.48 1.34 -14.60
CA GLN A 124 -12.90 0.58 -15.76
C GLN A 124 -12.16 1.04 -17.02
N VAL A 125 -11.85 0.08 -17.89
CA VAL A 125 -11.43 0.32 -19.27
C VAL A 125 -12.62 0.01 -20.17
N LYS A 126 -13.12 1.00 -20.91
CA LYS A 126 -14.21 0.80 -21.88
C LYS A 126 -13.70 0.95 -23.30
N LEU A 127 -13.73 -0.14 -24.04
CA LEU A 127 -13.29 -0.20 -25.43
C LEU A 127 -14.34 0.39 -26.38
N GLY A 128 -13.89 0.84 -27.54
CA GLY A 128 -14.74 1.35 -28.62
C GLY A 128 -15.75 0.33 -29.18
N ASN A 129 -15.48 -0.96 -29.03
CA ASN A 129 -16.43 -2.04 -29.38
C ASN A 129 -17.53 -2.26 -28.32
N GLY A 130 -17.52 -1.51 -27.22
CA GLY A 130 -18.51 -1.58 -26.15
C GLY A 130 -18.18 -2.55 -25.02
N GLN A 131 -17.11 -3.36 -25.13
CA GLN A 131 -16.64 -4.20 -24.03
C GLN A 131 -16.05 -3.33 -22.89
N SER A 132 -16.16 -3.83 -21.66
CA SER A 132 -15.66 -3.16 -20.47
C SER A 132 -14.95 -4.13 -19.55
N TYR A 133 -13.78 -3.73 -19.07
CA TYR A 133 -12.92 -4.51 -18.17
C TYR A 133 -12.73 -3.75 -16.87
N GLN A 134 -12.75 -4.46 -15.75
CA GLN A 134 -12.63 -3.87 -14.42
C GLN A 134 -11.19 -4.01 -13.92
N GLY A 135 -10.44 -2.91 -13.97
CA GLY A 135 -9.11 -2.85 -13.36
C GLY A 135 -9.08 -2.09 -12.04
N MET A 136 -7.87 -1.98 -11.50
CA MET A 136 -7.59 -1.34 -10.23
C MET A 136 -6.75 -0.08 -10.47
N ALA A 137 -7.20 1.05 -9.93
CA ALA A 137 -6.43 2.30 -9.86
C ALA A 137 -7.18 3.32 -8.97
N ILE A 138 -6.48 4.39 -8.61
CA ILE A 138 -7.01 5.56 -7.92
C ILE A 138 -6.89 6.77 -8.86
N ASN A 139 -7.87 6.90 -9.76
CA ASN A 139 -8.01 7.97 -10.73
C ASN A 139 -8.93 9.05 -10.19
N LEU A 140 -8.43 10.30 -10.10
CA LEU A 140 -9.26 11.45 -9.75
C LEU A 140 -9.99 12.05 -10.94
N ASP A 141 -9.35 12.03 -12.12
CA ASP A 141 -9.74 12.83 -13.29
C ASP A 141 -10.05 11.98 -14.55
N GLY A 142 -10.30 10.67 -14.40
CA GLY A 142 -10.67 9.80 -15.52
C GLY A 142 -12.07 10.09 -16.09
N ASN A 143 -12.32 9.69 -17.35
CA ASN A 143 -13.58 10.00 -18.03
C ASN A 143 -14.04 8.84 -18.94
N ASN A 144 -15.12 8.16 -18.55
CA ASN A 144 -15.70 7.06 -19.31
C ASN A 144 -16.39 7.46 -20.61
N ASN A 145 -16.74 8.73 -20.76
CA ASN A 145 -17.54 9.22 -21.87
C ASN A 145 -16.70 9.72 -23.05
N VAL A 146 -15.38 9.83 -22.89
CA VAL A 146 -14.47 10.31 -23.94
C VAL A 146 -13.57 9.17 -24.37
N GLN A 147 -13.69 8.77 -25.62
CA GLN A 147 -12.88 7.73 -26.24
C GLN A 147 -11.64 8.35 -26.85
N TYR A 148 -10.49 7.73 -26.62
CA TYR A 148 -9.21 8.12 -27.18
C TYR A 148 -8.67 6.98 -28.05
N PRO A 149 -7.83 7.27 -29.07
CA PRO A 149 -7.12 6.23 -29.79
C PRO A 149 -6.32 5.36 -28.81
N LEU A 150 -6.40 4.05 -28.99
CA LEU A 150 -5.71 3.04 -28.21
C LEU A 150 -4.49 2.56 -29.00
N VAL A 151 -3.34 2.39 -28.35
CA VAL A 151 -2.16 1.83 -29.01
C VAL A 151 -1.37 0.95 -28.04
N TYR A 152 -0.77 -0.11 -28.57
CA TYR A 152 0.13 -0.97 -27.83
C TYR A 152 1.53 -0.35 -27.75
N GLY A 153 2.13 -0.29 -26.55
CA GLY A 153 3.44 0.34 -26.32
C GLY A 153 4.55 -0.23 -27.20
N GLY A 154 4.51 -1.53 -27.52
CA GLY A 154 5.47 -2.18 -28.41
C GLY A 154 5.42 -1.69 -29.87
N ASN A 155 4.36 -0.98 -30.27
CA ASN A 155 4.20 -0.42 -31.62
C ASN A 155 4.57 1.06 -31.73
N VAL A 156 4.96 1.70 -30.62
CA VAL A 156 5.35 3.12 -30.57
C VAL A 156 6.70 3.33 -29.88
N PRO A 157 7.75 2.58 -30.26
CA PRO A 157 9.06 2.73 -29.63
C PRO A 157 9.71 4.06 -29.99
N ASN A 158 10.44 4.64 -29.03
CA ASN A 158 11.30 5.79 -29.28
C ASN A 158 12.58 5.34 -30.00
N GLU A 159 12.47 5.15 -31.32
CA GLU A 159 13.59 4.69 -32.16
C GLU A 159 14.75 5.69 -32.15
N THR A 160 14.48 6.99 -32.00
CA THR A 160 15.53 8.02 -31.96
C THR A 160 16.43 7.91 -30.72
N ALA A 161 15.90 7.37 -29.62
CA ALA A 161 16.65 7.04 -28.42
C ALA A 161 17.24 5.62 -28.44
N GLY A 162 17.10 4.90 -29.56
CA GLY A 162 17.64 3.56 -29.74
C GLY A 162 16.82 2.44 -29.10
N PHE A 163 15.55 2.70 -28.76
CA PHE A 163 14.63 1.68 -28.26
C PHE A 163 13.83 1.06 -29.40
N ASP A 164 13.44 -0.20 -29.21
CA ASP A 164 12.55 -0.94 -30.09
C ASP A 164 11.32 -1.45 -29.32
N GLY A 165 10.42 -2.13 -30.05
CA GLY A 165 9.19 -2.68 -29.50
C GLY A 165 9.37 -3.71 -28.38
N SER A 166 10.56 -4.33 -28.26
CA SER A 166 10.84 -5.30 -27.20
C SER A 166 11.01 -4.63 -25.83
N ILE A 167 11.37 -3.35 -25.82
CA ILE A 167 11.53 -2.54 -24.61
C ILE A 167 10.32 -1.63 -24.40
N SER A 168 9.83 -0.96 -25.44
CA SER A 168 8.74 0.02 -25.32
C SER A 168 7.40 -0.61 -24.88
N ARG A 169 7.23 -1.93 -25.06
CA ARG A 169 6.07 -2.69 -24.55
C ARG A 169 5.86 -2.58 -23.04
N PHE A 170 6.94 -2.34 -22.27
CA PHE A 170 6.88 -2.15 -20.82
C PHE A 170 6.58 -0.70 -20.42
N CYS A 171 6.51 0.22 -21.39
CA CYS A 171 6.22 1.64 -21.18
C CYS A 171 7.12 2.30 -20.13
N SER A 172 8.39 1.89 -20.04
CA SER A 172 9.34 2.52 -19.15
C SER A 172 9.64 3.96 -19.60
N ASP A 173 10.06 4.81 -18.67
CA ASP A 173 10.33 6.21 -18.98
C ASP A 173 11.33 6.38 -20.13
N GLY A 174 11.02 7.30 -21.05
CA GLY A 174 11.82 7.57 -22.26
C GLY A 174 11.72 6.54 -23.41
N THR A 175 11.09 5.38 -23.19
CA THR A 175 11.05 4.28 -24.18
C THR A 175 9.97 4.42 -25.26
N LEU A 176 8.95 5.25 -25.00
CA LEU A 176 7.83 5.50 -25.90
C LEU A 176 8.09 6.75 -26.76
N ASP A 177 7.75 6.69 -28.05
CA ASP A 177 7.81 7.85 -28.94
C ASP A 177 6.72 8.85 -28.58
N GLY A 178 7.10 10.10 -28.35
CA GLY A 178 6.19 11.15 -27.91
C GLY A 178 5.13 11.52 -28.94
N GLU A 179 5.48 11.60 -30.23
CA GLU A 179 4.51 11.98 -31.28
C GLU A 179 3.51 10.85 -31.55
N LEU A 180 3.97 9.60 -31.47
CA LEU A 180 3.11 8.44 -31.64
C LEU A 180 2.24 8.13 -30.41
N SER A 181 2.64 8.56 -29.21
CA SER A 181 1.91 8.30 -27.95
C SER A 181 0.96 9.43 -27.54
N LYS A 182 1.25 10.66 -27.97
CA LYS A 182 0.51 11.85 -27.54
C LYS A 182 -0.99 11.76 -27.83
N GLY A 183 -1.80 12.03 -26.81
CA GLY A 183 -3.26 12.04 -26.93
C GLY A 183 -3.91 10.65 -27.01
N LYS A 184 -3.17 9.58 -26.73
CA LYS A 184 -3.64 8.19 -26.81
C LYS A 184 -3.68 7.51 -25.44
N VAL A 185 -4.44 6.43 -25.35
CA VAL A 185 -4.34 5.45 -24.26
C VAL A 185 -3.33 4.39 -24.67
N ILE A 186 -2.36 4.11 -23.80
CA ILE A 186 -1.27 3.16 -24.09
C ILE A 186 -1.50 1.84 -23.34
N ILE A 187 -1.41 0.71 -24.04
CA ILE A 187 -1.36 -0.63 -23.42
C ILE A 187 0.09 -0.97 -23.10
N CYS A 188 0.34 -1.38 -21.86
CA CYS A 188 1.65 -1.71 -21.32
C CYS A 188 1.63 -3.12 -20.70
N ASP A 189 2.62 -3.93 -21.04
CA ASP A 189 2.69 -5.34 -20.60
C ASP A 189 3.20 -5.52 -19.16
N SER A 190 3.41 -4.41 -18.46
CA SER A 190 3.81 -4.42 -17.07
C SER A 190 3.27 -3.21 -16.34
N LEU A 191 2.92 -3.42 -15.08
CA LEU A 191 2.73 -2.37 -14.10
C LEU A 191 4.01 -1.53 -13.97
N SER A 192 3.85 -0.21 -14.09
CA SER A 192 4.90 0.78 -13.81
C SER A 192 4.33 1.89 -12.93
N ASP A 193 5.09 2.94 -12.65
CA ASP A 193 4.59 4.14 -11.96
C ASP A 193 3.77 5.07 -12.87
N GLY A 194 3.61 4.70 -14.15
CA GLY A 194 2.90 5.50 -15.16
C GLY A 194 3.68 6.70 -15.71
N SER A 195 4.92 6.92 -15.28
CA SER A 195 5.75 8.05 -15.73
C SER A 195 6.03 8.00 -17.23
N GLY A 196 6.33 6.83 -17.80
CA GLY A 196 6.64 6.69 -19.22
C GLY A 196 5.50 7.15 -20.14
N PRO A 197 4.28 6.59 -20.02
CA PRO A 197 3.13 7.10 -20.78
C PRO A 197 2.86 8.58 -20.50
N GLN A 198 2.98 9.03 -19.25
CA GLN A 198 2.77 10.44 -18.90
C GLN A 198 3.74 11.37 -19.64
N HIS A 199 5.04 11.09 -19.58
CA HIS A 199 6.08 11.90 -20.22
C HIS A 199 6.01 11.84 -21.74
N ALA A 200 5.55 10.72 -22.31
CA ALA A 200 5.28 10.59 -23.74
C ALA A 200 3.99 11.31 -24.20
N GLY A 201 3.26 11.96 -23.29
CA GLY A 201 2.06 12.75 -23.60
C GLY A 201 0.79 11.93 -23.76
N ALA A 202 0.77 10.68 -23.27
CA ALA A 202 -0.44 9.85 -23.25
C ALA A 202 -1.52 10.48 -22.36
N VAL A 203 -2.78 10.18 -22.66
CA VAL A 203 -3.94 10.62 -21.87
C VAL A 203 -4.46 9.53 -20.94
N GLY A 204 -3.94 8.31 -21.07
CA GLY A 204 -4.14 7.25 -20.10
C GLY A 204 -3.30 6.02 -20.39
N ALA A 205 -3.32 5.07 -19.46
CA ALA A 205 -2.60 3.80 -19.58
C ALA A 205 -3.46 2.61 -19.15
N VAL A 206 -3.29 1.49 -19.82
CA VAL A 206 -3.80 0.18 -19.41
C VAL A 206 -2.57 -0.68 -19.15
N MET A 207 -2.39 -1.12 -17.91
CA MET A 207 -1.20 -1.86 -17.48
C MET A 207 -1.58 -3.28 -17.09
N GLU A 208 -0.75 -4.23 -17.45
CA GLU A 208 -0.90 -5.62 -17.02
C GLU A 208 -0.20 -5.87 -15.68
N THR A 209 -0.80 -6.71 -14.84
CA THR A 209 -0.12 -7.39 -13.74
C THR A 209 -0.34 -8.90 -13.83
N SER A 210 0.74 -9.66 -13.62
CA SER A 210 0.70 -11.11 -13.42
C SER A 210 0.43 -11.50 -11.95
N ASP A 211 0.56 -10.54 -11.04
CA ASP A 211 0.36 -10.75 -9.61
C ASP A 211 -1.12 -10.60 -9.23
N ALA A 212 -1.44 -10.91 -7.98
CA ALA A 212 -2.77 -10.67 -7.45
C ALA A 212 -3.14 -9.18 -7.56
N ASN A 213 -4.22 -8.90 -8.28
CA ASN A 213 -4.74 -7.54 -8.49
C ASN A 213 -5.71 -7.14 -7.37
N ASP A 214 -5.21 -7.07 -6.13
CA ASP A 214 -6.01 -6.98 -4.90
C ASP A 214 -5.86 -5.65 -4.12
N PHE A 215 -5.23 -4.63 -4.72
CA PHE A 215 -5.13 -3.26 -4.20
C PHE A 215 -4.95 -2.24 -5.33
N ALA A 216 -5.25 -0.96 -5.07
CA ALA A 216 -5.18 0.09 -6.09
C ALA A 216 -3.95 1.01 -5.94
N PHE A 217 -3.42 1.47 -7.07
CA PHE A 217 -2.35 2.48 -7.14
C PHE A 217 -2.88 3.83 -7.61
N GLY A 218 -2.33 4.91 -7.08
CA GLY A 218 -2.50 6.26 -7.63
C GLY A 218 -1.45 6.54 -8.70
N PHE A 219 -1.89 7.10 -9.83
CA PHE A 219 -1.02 7.46 -10.96
C PHE A 219 -1.18 8.94 -11.30
N LYS A 220 -0.18 9.51 -11.98
CA LYS A 220 -0.21 10.92 -12.43
C LYS A 220 -0.96 11.14 -13.75
N LEU A 221 -1.44 10.06 -14.36
CA LEU A 221 -2.38 10.04 -15.48
C LEU A 221 -3.49 9.00 -15.19
N PRO A 222 -4.69 9.11 -15.79
CA PRO A 222 -5.70 8.07 -15.68
C PRO A 222 -5.14 6.72 -16.12
N ALA A 223 -5.14 5.73 -15.23
CA ALA A 223 -4.66 4.40 -15.55
C ALA A 223 -5.60 3.31 -15.04
N SER A 224 -5.45 2.09 -15.55
CA SER A 224 -6.16 0.93 -15.04
C SER A 224 -5.24 -0.28 -15.11
N VAL A 225 -5.07 -0.96 -13.98
CA VAL A 225 -4.29 -2.19 -13.88
C VAL A 225 -5.22 -3.38 -14.04
N LEU A 226 -5.01 -4.16 -15.09
CA LEU A 226 -5.78 -5.35 -15.43
C LEU A 226 -4.97 -6.61 -15.14
N GLY A 227 -5.66 -7.71 -14.86
CA GLY A 227 -5.02 -9.03 -14.83
C GLY A 227 -4.63 -9.50 -16.23
N THR A 228 -3.81 -10.54 -16.33
CA THR A 228 -3.30 -11.08 -17.61
C THR A 228 -4.41 -11.41 -18.61
N ASP A 229 -5.51 -12.05 -18.20
CA ASP A 229 -6.59 -12.44 -19.12
C ASP A 229 -7.28 -11.22 -19.76
N ASP A 230 -7.73 -10.27 -18.94
CA ASP A 230 -8.36 -9.01 -19.40
C ASP A 230 -7.39 -8.18 -20.25
N SER A 231 -6.10 -8.13 -19.87
CA SER A 231 -5.05 -7.41 -20.61
C SER A 231 -4.86 -8.01 -22.01
N ALA A 232 -4.85 -9.34 -22.12
CA ALA A 232 -4.75 -10.05 -23.38
C ALA A 232 -5.94 -9.76 -24.30
N GLU A 233 -7.17 -9.73 -23.77
CA GLU A 233 -8.37 -9.38 -24.56
C GLU A 233 -8.33 -7.93 -25.07
N VAL A 234 -7.88 -6.98 -24.24
CA VAL A 234 -7.69 -5.57 -24.64
C VAL A 234 -6.64 -5.45 -25.75
N LEU A 235 -5.51 -6.16 -25.63
CA LEU A 235 -4.46 -6.17 -26.64
C LEU A 235 -4.93 -6.83 -27.94
N GLU A 236 -5.68 -7.93 -27.85
CA GLU A 236 -6.26 -8.60 -29.01
C GLU A 236 -7.22 -7.68 -29.77
N TYR A 237 -8.08 -6.94 -29.07
CA TYR A 237 -8.94 -5.93 -29.67
C TYR A 237 -8.14 -4.84 -30.39
N ALA A 238 -7.07 -4.33 -29.77
CA ALA A 238 -6.21 -3.32 -30.36
C ALA A 238 -5.56 -3.81 -31.66
N ASN A 239 -5.17 -5.09 -31.73
CA ASN A 239 -4.53 -5.68 -32.91
C ASN A 239 -5.53 -6.00 -34.05
N LYS A 240 -6.79 -6.32 -33.72
CA LYS A 240 -7.81 -6.69 -34.72
C LYS A 240 -8.60 -5.52 -35.28
N THR A 241 -8.51 -4.35 -34.66
CA THR A 241 -9.32 -3.18 -35.03
C THR A 241 -8.46 -2.15 -35.74
N SER A 242 -8.91 -1.61 -36.88
CA SER A 242 -8.10 -0.65 -37.66
C SER A 242 -7.92 0.70 -36.96
N GLN A 243 -8.88 1.13 -36.13
CA GLN A 243 -8.82 2.36 -35.35
C GLN A 243 -9.35 2.06 -33.94
N PRO A 244 -8.59 1.34 -33.12
CA PRO A 244 -9.04 0.96 -31.79
C PRO A 244 -9.10 2.20 -30.91
N THR A 245 -10.15 2.28 -30.10
CA THR A 245 -10.30 3.31 -29.07
C THR A 245 -10.59 2.70 -27.71
N ALA A 246 -10.22 3.42 -26.65
CA ALA A 246 -10.60 3.12 -25.28
C ALA A 246 -10.80 4.39 -24.45
N SER A 247 -11.52 4.25 -23.33
CA SER A 247 -11.58 5.24 -22.25
C SER A 247 -11.19 4.59 -20.92
N VAL A 248 -10.56 5.37 -20.05
CA VAL A 248 -10.18 4.97 -18.69
C VAL A 248 -10.99 5.80 -17.68
N SER A 249 -11.67 5.10 -16.78
CA SER A 249 -12.63 5.72 -15.87
C SER A 249 -11.97 6.51 -14.75
N LYS A 250 -12.72 7.47 -14.21
CA LYS A 250 -12.53 7.89 -12.81
C LYS A 250 -12.77 6.68 -11.91
N SER A 251 -12.04 6.58 -10.79
CA SER A 251 -12.23 5.45 -9.89
C SER A 251 -13.56 5.53 -9.15
N GLU A 252 -14.17 4.38 -9.00
CA GLU A 252 -15.39 4.18 -8.20
C GLU A 252 -15.09 3.27 -7.01
N ALA A 253 -15.75 3.53 -5.90
CA ALA A 253 -15.69 2.68 -4.72
C ALA A 253 -16.82 1.65 -4.80
N VAL A 254 -16.47 0.36 -4.83
CA VAL A 254 -17.41 -0.76 -4.83
C VAL A 254 -17.29 -1.55 -3.53
N LEU A 255 -18.35 -2.29 -3.20
CA LEU A 255 -18.35 -3.20 -2.06
C LEU A 255 -17.72 -4.54 -2.46
N ASP A 256 -16.71 -4.97 -1.71
CA ASP A 256 -16.12 -6.29 -1.82
C ASP A 256 -16.69 -7.23 -0.75
N GLY A 257 -17.53 -8.17 -1.18
CA GLY A 257 -18.14 -9.17 -0.31
C GLY A 257 -17.16 -10.23 0.22
N ALA A 258 -15.95 -10.34 -0.34
CA ALA A 258 -14.92 -11.27 0.13
C ALA A 258 -14.08 -10.69 1.27
N ALA A 259 -14.12 -9.38 1.50
CA ALA A 259 -13.37 -8.73 2.55
C ALA A 259 -13.85 -9.14 3.97
N PRO A 260 -12.97 -9.07 4.99
CA PRO A 260 -11.53 -8.86 4.85
C PRO A 260 -10.85 -10.15 4.36
N TYR A 261 -9.70 -9.99 3.71
CA TYR A 261 -8.69 -11.02 3.48
C TYR A 261 -7.30 -10.39 3.57
N VAL A 262 -6.26 -11.20 3.76
CA VAL A 262 -4.89 -10.66 3.85
C VAL A 262 -4.37 -10.40 2.44
N VAL A 263 -3.98 -9.15 2.16
CA VAL A 263 -3.54 -8.71 0.82
C VAL A 263 -2.23 -9.38 0.41
N SER A 264 -2.06 -9.60 -0.89
CA SER A 264 -0.95 -10.31 -1.52
C SER A 264 0.43 -9.87 -1.02
N PHE A 265 0.71 -8.56 -1.04
CA PHE A 265 2.00 -8.02 -0.63
C PHE A 265 2.30 -8.20 0.87
N SER A 266 1.31 -8.44 1.73
CA SER A 266 1.54 -8.51 3.16
C SER A 266 2.49 -9.67 3.48
N SER A 267 3.66 -9.35 4.04
CA SER A 267 4.68 -10.33 4.37
C SER A 267 4.18 -11.45 5.29
N ARG A 268 4.74 -12.65 5.10
CA ARG A 268 4.37 -13.89 5.79
C ARG A 268 5.47 -14.39 6.71
N GLY A 269 5.06 -15.11 7.76
CA GLY A 269 5.97 -15.98 8.49
C GLY A 269 6.42 -17.18 7.63
N PRO A 270 7.16 -18.13 8.22
CA PRO A 270 7.54 -18.21 9.62
C PRO A 270 8.54 -17.14 10.07
N ASN A 271 8.73 -17.03 11.38
CA ASN A 271 9.76 -16.18 11.97
C ASN A 271 11.15 -16.76 11.64
N PRO A 272 12.03 -15.99 10.96
CA PRO A 272 13.30 -16.52 10.46
C PRO A 272 14.34 -16.78 11.56
N ILE A 273 14.20 -16.17 12.74
CA ILE A 273 15.16 -16.32 13.85
C ILE A 273 14.64 -17.27 14.94
N THR A 274 13.35 -17.23 15.26
CA THR A 274 12.73 -18.14 16.23
C THR A 274 11.46 -18.76 15.64
N PRO A 275 11.58 -19.84 14.83
CA PRO A 275 10.47 -20.41 14.08
C PRO A 275 9.27 -20.84 14.94
N ASP A 276 9.50 -21.22 16.20
CA ASP A 276 8.45 -21.61 17.14
C ASP A 276 7.57 -20.42 17.61
N VAL A 277 7.99 -19.18 17.35
CA VAL A 277 7.22 -17.97 17.65
C VAL A 277 6.57 -17.47 16.36
N LEU A 278 5.27 -17.76 16.21
CA LEU A 278 4.50 -17.40 15.02
C LEU A 278 4.48 -15.89 14.76
N LYS A 279 4.60 -15.53 13.49
CA LYS A 279 4.48 -14.17 12.96
C LYS A 279 3.74 -14.19 11.62
N PRO A 280 3.03 -13.12 11.23
CA PRO A 280 2.70 -11.91 12.01
C PRO A 280 1.74 -12.22 13.18
N ASP A 281 1.57 -11.29 14.13
CA ASP A 281 0.75 -11.52 15.33
C ASP A 281 -0.75 -11.34 15.07
N LEU A 282 -1.12 -10.33 14.27
CA LEU A 282 -2.50 -10.05 13.84
C LEU A 282 -2.53 -9.33 12.49
N ALA A 283 -3.72 -9.17 11.91
CA ALA A 283 -3.94 -8.32 10.73
C ALA A 283 -4.85 -7.12 11.06
N ALA A 284 -4.63 -6.01 10.36
CA ALA A 284 -5.47 -4.81 10.46
C ALA A 284 -5.66 -4.15 9.07
N PRO A 285 -6.65 -3.25 8.90
CA PRO A 285 -6.88 -2.53 7.65
C PRO A 285 -5.61 -1.85 7.13
N GLY A 286 -5.13 -2.30 5.97
CA GLY A 286 -3.90 -1.79 5.35
C GLY A 286 -4.00 -1.56 3.85
N VAL A 287 -5.17 -1.75 3.24
CA VAL A 287 -5.38 -1.56 1.80
C VAL A 287 -6.30 -0.38 1.56
N ASP A 288 -5.92 0.46 0.61
CA ASP A 288 -6.66 1.62 0.13
C ASP A 288 -7.09 2.55 1.26
N ILE A 289 -6.16 2.84 2.18
CA ILE A 289 -6.41 3.64 3.37
C ILE A 289 -6.25 5.13 3.05
N LEU A 290 -7.32 5.89 3.25
CA LEU A 290 -7.33 7.34 3.12
C LEU A 290 -6.79 8.00 4.40
N ALA A 291 -5.69 8.74 4.29
CA ALA A 291 -5.08 9.45 5.42
C ALA A 291 -4.61 10.86 5.03
N ALA A 292 -4.20 11.64 6.03
CA ALA A 292 -3.59 12.96 5.83
C ALA A 292 -2.31 12.85 5.01
N TRP A 293 -2.10 13.82 4.12
CA TRP A 293 -0.94 13.91 3.26
C TRP A 293 -0.36 15.32 3.25
N SER A 294 0.94 15.42 2.99
CA SER A 294 1.62 16.71 2.94
C SER A 294 1.23 17.47 1.66
N PRO A 295 0.69 18.71 1.75
CA PRO A 295 0.35 19.50 0.57
C PRO A 295 1.56 19.90 -0.29
N ILE A 296 2.78 19.75 0.24
CA ILE A 296 4.05 20.05 -0.45
C ILE A 296 4.76 18.78 -0.95
N SER A 297 4.07 17.63 -0.99
CA SER A 297 4.61 16.39 -1.56
C SER A 297 4.80 16.52 -3.07
N THR A 298 5.92 15.98 -3.57
CA THR A 298 6.23 15.88 -5.01
C THR A 298 5.49 14.74 -5.71
N GLU A 299 5.01 13.77 -4.94
CA GLU A 299 4.35 12.57 -5.46
C GLU A 299 2.88 12.81 -5.74
N PHE A 300 2.21 13.53 -4.84
CA PHE A 300 0.78 13.76 -4.93
C PHE A 300 0.41 15.14 -4.37
N SER A 301 -0.35 15.91 -5.16
CA SER A 301 -0.87 17.22 -4.75
C SER A 301 -2.19 17.03 -4.02
N GLY A 302 -2.18 17.18 -2.70
CA GLY A 302 -3.40 17.08 -1.89
C GLY A 302 -3.12 17.05 -0.40
N SER A 303 -4.14 17.36 0.40
CA SER A 303 -4.09 17.21 1.87
C SER A 303 -4.41 15.79 2.35
N LEU A 304 -4.77 14.91 1.42
CA LEU A 304 -5.12 13.52 1.66
C LEU A 304 -4.55 12.66 0.54
N ASN A 305 -4.23 11.41 0.89
CA ASN A 305 -3.79 10.41 -0.07
C ASN A 305 -4.37 9.05 0.32
N ILE A 306 -4.50 8.17 -0.66
CA ILE A 306 -4.92 6.79 -0.48
C ILE A 306 -3.73 5.91 -0.83
N ILE A 307 -3.27 5.13 0.15
CA ILE A 307 -2.14 4.23 -0.02
C ILE A 307 -2.39 2.91 0.69
N SER A 308 -1.63 1.90 0.26
CA SER A 308 -1.69 0.54 0.76
C SER A 308 -0.34 0.13 1.35
N GLY A 309 -0.38 -0.69 2.40
CA GLY A 309 0.81 -1.22 3.05
C GLY A 309 0.53 -1.74 4.45
N THR A 310 1.40 -2.64 4.93
CA THR A 310 1.47 -2.97 6.37
C THR A 310 1.81 -1.73 7.21
N SER A 311 2.45 -0.73 6.60
CA SER A 311 2.65 0.61 7.14
C SER A 311 1.36 1.35 7.49
N MET A 312 0.23 1.04 6.83
CA MET A 312 -1.10 1.60 7.12
C MET A 312 -1.85 0.75 8.14
N ALA A 313 -1.60 -0.56 8.18
CA ALA A 313 -2.18 -1.47 9.16
C ALA A 313 -1.59 -1.26 10.57
N CYS A 314 -0.27 -1.06 10.68
CA CYS A 314 0.44 -0.79 11.92
C CYS A 314 -0.23 0.31 12.79
N PRO A 315 -0.48 1.54 12.29
CA PRO A 315 -1.11 2.59 13.09
C PRO A 315 -2.56 2.30 13.48
N HIS A 316 -3.30 1.46 12.72
CA HIS A 316 -4.63 0.99 13.17
C HIS A 316 -4.53 0.11 14.41
N ALA A 317 -3.55 -0.81 14.45
CA ALA A 317 -3.29 -1.64 15.62
C ALA A 317 -2.76 -0.80 16.80
N SER A 318 -1.90 0.18 16.54
CA SER A 318 -1.41 1.12 17.56
C SER A 318 -2.55 1.92 18.20
N GLY A 319 -3.48 2.43 17.39
CA GLY A 319 -4.67 3.13 17.91
C GLY A 319 -5.57 2.22 18.74
N SER A 320 -5.74 0.96 18.33
CA SER A 320 -6.43 -0.05 19.15
C SER A 320 -5.72 -0.34 20.47
N ALA A 321 -4.39 -0.47 20.45
CA ALA A 321 -3.60 -0.70 21.65
C ALA A 321 -3.69 0.48 22.63
N ALA A 322 -3.59 1.71 22.12
CA ALA A 322 -3.76 2.93 22.91
C ALA A 322 -5.16 3.00 23.55
N TYR A 323 -6.19 2.65 22.78
CA TYR A 323 -7.56 2.57 23.31
C TYR A 323 -7.70 1.51 24.42
N VAL A 324 -7.10 0.32 24.27
CA VAL A 324 -7.10 -0.68 25.34
C VAL A 324 -6.35 -0.17 26.57
N LYS A 325 -5.20 0.48 26.39
CA LYS A 325 -4.38 1.03 27.48
C LYS A 325 -5.09 2.15 28.25
N SER A 326 -5.88 3.00 27.59
CA SER A 326 -6.60 4.08 28.30
C SER A 326 -7.62 3.57 29.33
N PHE A 327 -8.22 2.40 29.08
CA PHE A 327 -9.11 1.73 30.03
C PHE A 327 -8.39 0.77 30.98
N ASN A 328 -7.14 0.43 30.67
CA ASN A 328 -6.32 -0.51 31.44
C ASN A 328 -4.89 0.05 31.63
N PRO A 329 -4.73 1.20 32.32
CA PRO A 329 -3.47 1.95 32.32
C PRO A 329 -2.29 1.22 32.98
N THR A 330 -2.57 0.20 33.79
CA THR A 330 -1.56 -0.62 34.48
C THR A 330 -1.17 -1.88 33.71
N TRP A 331 -1.79 -2.16 32.57
CA TRP A 331 -1.48 -3.35 31.78
C TRP A 331 -0.11 -3.23 31.13
N SER A 332 0.63 -4.34 31.16
CA SER A 332 1.92 -4.44 30.48
C SER A 332 1.74 -4.47 28.96
N PRO A 333 2.80 -4.17 28.18
CA PRO A 333 2.80 -4.36 26.73
C PRO A 333 2.32 -5.75 26.30
N ALA A 334 2.76 -6.80 27.00
CA ALA A 334 2.36 -8.17 26.72
C ALA A 334 0.87 -8.43 26.97
N ALA A 335 0.28 -7.83 28.02
CA ALA A 335 -1.15 -7.95 28.31
C ALA A 335 -2.00 -7.27 27.23
N ILE A 336 -1.61 -6.06 26.79
CA ILE A 336 -2.29 -5.35 25.70
C ILE A 336 -2.17 -6.14 24.39
N LYS A 337 -0.97 -6.60 24.03
CA LYS A 337 -0.72 -7.47 22.87
C LYS A 337 -1.61 -8.72 22.92
N SER A 338 -1.64 -9.41 24.07
CA SER A 338 -2.46 -10.61 24.27
C SER A 338 -3.95 -10.34 24.07
N ALA A 339 -4.47 -9.25 24.65
CA ALA A 339 -5.88 -8.88 24.50
C ALA A 339 -6.25 -8.64 23.02
N LEU A 340 -5.41 -7.93 22.26
CA LEU A 340 -5.66 -7.69 20.84
C LEU A 340 -5.64 -8.97 20.00
N ILE A 341 -4.68 -9.88 20.26
CA ILE A 341 -4.55 -11.14 19.51
C ILE A 341 -5.72 -12.08 19.83
N THR A 342 -6.00 -12.29 21.12
CA THR A 342 -6.99 -13.28 21.57
C THR A 342 -8.44 -12.86 21.33
N THR A 343 -8.69 -11.58 21.05
CA THR A 343 -10.01 -11.05 20.66
C THR A 343 -10.12 -10.73 19.17
N GLY A 344 -9.08 -11.01 18.39
CA GLY A 344 -9.09 -10.87 16.94
C GLY A 344 -10.14 -11.77 16.28
N ASN A 345 -10.81 -11.28 15.24
CA ASN A 345 -11.79 -12.06 14.52
C ASN A 345 -11.10 -13.01 13.52
N ILE A 346 -11.39 -14.30 13.62
CA ILE A 346 -10.84 -15.34 12.74
C ILE A 346 -11.63 -15.43 11.41
N LYS A 347 -12.82 -14.80 11.33
CA LYS A 347 -13.64 -14.79 10.12
C LYS A 347 -13.07 -13.80 9.10
N PHE A 348 -12.13 -14.28 8.29
CA PHE A 348 -12.08 -13.89 6.88
C PHE A 348 -13.35 -14.42 6.21
N THR A 349 -13.97 -13.66 5.30
CA THR A 349 -15.19 -14.10 4.61
C THR A 349 -14.82 -15.18 3.58
N LEU A 350 -14.44 -16.37 4.06
CA LEU A 350 -14.24 -17.54 3.23
C LEU A 350 -15.57 -18.26 3.08
N SER A 351 -16.21 -18.02 1.94
CA SER A 351 -17.03 -19.04 1.29
C SER A 351 -16.13 -20.20 0.86
N ARG A 352 -15.63 -20.96 1.83
CA ARG A 352 -15.19 -22.37 1.81
C ARG A 352 -14.33 -22.64 3.05
N ARG A 353 -14.91 -23.40 3.96
CA ARG A 353 -14.25 -23.99 5.12
C ARG A 353 -13.00 -24.75 4.68
N PHE A 354 -11.83 -24.30 5.11
CA PHE A 354 -10.75 -25.23 5.46
C PHE A 354 -10.70 -25.30 6.98
N LEU A 355 -11.41 -26.29 7.51
CA LEU A 355 -11.17 -26.79 8.86
C LEU A 355 -9.84 -27.53 8.81
N PHE A 356 -8.87 -27.07 9.58
CA PHE A 356 -7.67 -27.84 9.88
C PHE A 356 -8.07 -29.17 10.53
N LYS A 357 -7.51 -30.26 10.00
CA LYS A 357 -7.41 -31.55 10.65
C LYS A 357 -5.97 -31.77 11.04
#